data_AF-A0A1V5Z3Y8-F1
#
_entry.id   AF-A0A1V5Z3Y8-F1
#
_cell.length_a   1.000
_cell.length_b   1.000
_cell.length_c   1.000
_cell.angle_alpha   90.00
_cell.angle_beta   90.00
_cell.angle_gamma   90.00
#
_symmetry.space_group_name_H-M   'P 1'
#
loop_
_entity.id
_entity.type
_entity.pdbx_description
1 polymer ?
#
loop_
_entity_poly.entity_id
_entity_poly.type
_entity_poly.pdbx_seq_one_letter_code
_entity_poly.pdbx_strand_id
1 'polypeptide(L)'
;MREDLVPDVSMGTHFFSELVEMEMLYLALFPEKPDSLIAAHFFLEGPNHIAEALPEAAPYAHVIRYLTPEDATPGARAHIYADPIKQQFLCYIESV
;
A
#
# COMPACT_ATOMS: atom_id res chain seq x y z
N MET A 1 10.29 -0.57 24.19
CA MET A 1 9.39 -1.57 23.57
C MET A 1 9.90 -2.93 24.03
N ARG A 2 9.09 -3.79 24.68
CA ARG A 2 9.58 -5.10 25.14
C ARG A 2 9.82 -6.01 23.94
N GLU A 3 10.90 -6.78 23.97
CA GLU A 3 11.40 -7.63 22.88
C GLU A 3 10.55 -8.90 22.67
N ASP A 4 9.62 -9.19 23.58
CA ASP A 4 8.87 -10.45 23.62
C ASP A 4 7.42 -10.31 23.09
N LEU A 5 7.04 -9.13 22.59
CA LEU A 5 5.73 -8.90 21.98
C LEU A 5 5.89 -8.93 20.45
N VAL A 6 5.67 -10.11 19.85
CA VAL A 6 5.28 -10.16 18.45
C VAL A 6 3.90 -9.50 18.41
N PRO A 7 3.70 -8.39 17.68
CA PRO A 7 2.38 -7.82 17.53
C PRO A 7 1.55 -8.85 16.79
N ASP A 8 0.77 -9.62 17.53
CA ASP A 8 -0.17 -10.54 16.94
C ASP A 8 -1.15 -9.67 16.16
N VAL A 9 -1.16 -9.81 14.84
CA VAL A 9 -2.00 -9.03 13.92
C VAL A 9 -3.47 -9.17 14.34
N SER A 10 -3.81 -10.24 15.06
CA SER A 10 -5.11 -10.50 15.67
C SER A 10 -5.47 -9.66 16.92
N MET A 11 -4.58 -8.83 17.46
CA MET A 11 -4.93 -7.87 18.53
C MET A 11 -5.82 -6.71 18.04
N GLY A 12 -6.00 -6.59 16.72
CA GLY A 12 -6.93 -5.67 16.06
C GLY A 12 -8.16 -6.35 15.46
N THR A 13 -8.70 -7.42 16.06
CA THR A 13 -9.87 -8.16 15.52
C THR A 13 -11.03 -7.27 15.08
N HIS A 14 -11.32 -6.17 15.78
CA HIS A 14 -12.33 -5.20 15.36
C HIS A 14 -12.01 -4.55 14.00
N PHE A 15 -10.76 -4.13 13.81
CA PHE A 15 -10.31 -3.49 12.57
C PHE A 15 -10.36 -4.47 11.38
N PHE A 16 -9.93 -5.72 11.57
CA PHE A 16 -9.98 -6.71 10.49
C PHE A 16 -11.40 -7.15 10.16
N SER A 17 -12.28 -7.25 11.16
CA SER A 17 -13.71 -7.50 10.93
C SER A 17 -14.34 -6.37 10.12
N GLU A 18 -14.04 -5.10 10.43
CA GLU A 18 -14.54 -3.96 9.65
C GLU A 18 -14.05 -4.01 8.19
N LEU A 19 -12.79 -4.37 7.93
CA LEU A 19 -12.29 -4.51 6.55
C LEU A 19 -13.04 -5.59 5.77
N VAL A 20 -13.33 -6.74 6.41
CA VAL A 20 -14.11 -7.81 5.79
C VAL A 20 -15.56 -7.36 5.54
N GLU A 21 -16.16 -6.66 6.49
CA GLU A 21 -17.52 -6.09 6.35
C GLU A 21 -17.60 -5.04 5.23
N MET A 22 -16.53 -4.27 5.00
CA MET A 22 -16.42 -3.29 3.92
C MET A 22 -16.00 -3.90 2.57
N GLU A 23 -15.95 -5.23 2.45
CA GLU A 23 -15.49 -5.95 1.26
C GLU A 23 -14.08 -5.54 0.80
N MET A 24 -13.22 -5.16 1.75
CA MET A 24 -11.84 -4.74 1.48
C MET A 24 -10.88 -5.92 1.56
N LEU A 25 -10.11 -6.12 0.49
CA LEU A 25 -8.96 -7.01 0.51
C LEU A 25 -7.80 -6.33 1.27
N TYR A 26 -7.31 -6.97 2.32
CA TYR A 26 -6.11 -6.52 3.04
C TYR A 26 -4.91 -7.42 2.77
N LEU A 27 -3.73 -6.82 2.74
CA LEU A 27 -2.45 -7.50 2.53
C LEU A 27 -1.47 -7.12 3.64
N ALA A 28 -0.83 -8.13 4.24
CA ALA A 28 0.33 -7.91 5.09
C ALA A 28 1.60 -8.06 4.25
N LEU A 29 2.32 -6.96 4.05
CA LEU A 29 3.57 -6.94 3.30
C LEU A 29 4.76 -6.84 4.28
N PHE A 30 5.74 -7.73 4.12
CA PHE A 30 6.92 -7.80 4.98
C PHE A 30 8.17 -7.51 4.14
N PRO A 31 8.64 -6.25 4.07
CA PRO A 31 9.75 -5.84 3.19
C PRO A 31 11.05 -6.63 3.41
N GLU A 32 11.24 -7.19 4.61
CA GLU A 32 12.45 -7.92 4.98
C GLU A 32 12.46 -9.38 4.49
N LYS A 33 11.32 -9.89 4.01
CA LYS A 33 11.28 -11.24 3.43
C LYS A 33 11.90 -11.22 2.03
N PRO A 34 12.76 -12.20 1.68
CA PRO A 34 13.45 -12.22 0.40
C PRO A 34 12.50 -12.29 -0.81
N ASP A 35 11.31 -12.87 -0.64
CA ASP A 35 10.31 -13.00 -1.70
C ASP A 35 9.36 -11.78 -1.79
N SER A 36 9.58 -10.75 -0.97
CA SER A 36 8.79 -9.52 -0.95
C SER A 36 9.55 -8.40 -1.66
N LEU A 37 9.00 -7.93 -2.79
CA LEU A 37 9.57 -6.81 -3.53
C LEU A 37 8.67 -5.58 -3.42
N ILE A 38 9.29 -4.43 -3.17
CA ILE A 38 8.61 -3.13 -3.15
C ILE A 38 9.38 -2.19 -4.06
N ALA A 39 8.66 -1.48 -4.93
CA ALA A 39 9.20 -0.38 -5.71
C ALA A 39 9.46 0.85 -4.82
N ALA A 40 10.37 0.72 -3.85
CA ALA A 40 10.58 1.72 -2.79
C ALA A 40 10.89 3.11 -3.37
N HIS A 41 11.70 3.17 -4.43
CA HIS A 41 12.02 4.43 -5.10
C HIS A 41 10.77 5.14 -5.64
N PHE A 42 9.84 4.41 -6.27
CA PHE A 42 8.57 4.97 -6.75
C PHE A 42 7.76 5.60 -5.60
N PHE A 43 7.57 4.88 -4.50
CA PHE A 43 6.74 5.36 -3.39
C PHE A 43 7.41 6.46 -2.55
N LEU A 44 8.73 6.40 -2.38
CA LEU A 44 9.46 7.31 -1.49
C LEU A 44 9.93 8.60 -2.18
N GLU A 45 10.24 8.52 -3.48
CA GLU A 45 10.83 9.62 -4.24
C GLU A 45 9.91 10.17 -5.34
N GLY A 46 8.78 9.51 -5.62
CA GLY A 46 7.78 10.00 -6.58
C GLY A 46 7.17 11.35 -6.21
N PRO A 47 6.50 12.02 -7.16
CA PRO A 47 5.79 13.26 -6.88
C PRO A 47 4.68 13.03 -5.85
N ASN A 48 4.40 14.04 -5.03
CA ASN A 48 3.33 13.97 -4.03
C ASN A 48 2.16 14.88 -4.44
N HIS A 49 1.11 14.25 -4.97
CA HIS A 49 -0.10 14.90 -5.46
C HIS A 49 -1.14 15.18 -4.36
N ILE A 50 -0.82 14.99 -3.08
CA ILE A 50 -1.82 15.08 -2.00
C ILE A 50 -2.48 16.46 -1.91
N ALA A 51 -1.71 17.53 -2.12
CA ALA A 51 -2.23 18.89 -2.07
C ALA A 51 -3.12 19.21 -3.28
N GLU A 52 -2.90 18.55 -4.42
CA GLU A 52 -3.70 18.71 -5.63
C GLU A 52 -5.01 17.94 -5.52
N ALA A 53 -4.95 16.71 -5.02
CA ALA A 53 -6.11 15.84 -4.83
C ALA A 53 -6.99 16.29 -3.65
N LEU A 54 -6.38 16.76 -2.57
CA LEU A 54 -7.06 17.15 -1.34
C LEU A 54 -6.33 18.34 -0.66
N PRO A 55 -6.66 19.59 -1.03
CA PRO A 55 -5.95 20.78 -0.55
C PRO A 55 -5.89 20.92 0.98
N GLU A 56 -6.96 20.51 1.68
CA GLU A 56 -7.03 20.48 3.15
C GLU A 56 -6.04 19.50 3.80
N ALA A 57 -5.57 18.50 3.05
CA ALA A 57 -4.55 17.55 3.49
C ALA A 57 -3.12 17.99 3.19
N ALA A 58 -2.91 19.15 2.56
CA ALA A 58 -1.57 19.67 2.27
C ALA A 58 -0.62 19.74 3.49
N PRO A 59 -1.08 20.07 4.72
CA PRO A 59 -0.22 20.02 5.90
C PRO A 59 0.37 18.63 6.18
N TYR A 60 -0.27 17.56 5.71
CA TYR A 60 0.16 16.17 5.88
C TYR A 60 1.09 15.67 4.78
N ALA A 61 1.49 16.50 3.82
CA ALA A 61 2.36 16.09 2.71
C ALA A 61 3.75 15.58 3.15
N HIS A 62 4.15 15.88 4.40
CA HIS A 62 5.39 15.38 5.00
C HIS A 62 5.29 13.95 5.56
N VAL A 63 4.07 13.40 5.69
CA VAL A 63 3.81 12.04 6.21
C VAL A 63 3.01 11.16 5.25
N ILE A 64 2.14 11.75 4.43
CA ILE A 64 1.32 11.05 3.44
C ILE A 64 1.76 11.46 2.05
N ARG A 65 2.04 10.46 1.21
CA ARG A 65 2.28 10.63 -0.23
C ARG A 65 1.10 10.09 -1.01
N TYR A 66 0.55 10.91 -1.89
CA TYR A 66 -0.44 10.49 -2.88
C TYR A 66 0.25 10.46 -4.24
N LEU A 67 0.33 9.28 -4.84
CA LEU A 67 0.96 9.02 -6.12
C LEU A 67 -0.06 8.47 -7.11
N THR A 68 0.23 8.59 -8.40
CA THR A 68 -0.58 8.03 -9.48
C THR A 68 0.26 7.09 -10.35
N PRO A 69 -0.35 6.12 -11.04
CA PRO A 69 0.39 5.28 -12.00
C PRO A 69 1.06 6.09 -13.13
N GLU A 70 0.53 7.27 -13.45
CA GLU A 70 1.09 8.16 -14.46
C GLU A 70 2.49 8.69 -14.08
N ASP A 71 2.82 8.70 -12.79
CA ASP A 71 4.13 9.10 -12.28
C ASP A 71 5.24 8.15 -12.71
N ALA A 72 4.90 6.90 -13.03
CA ALA A 72 5.83 5.93 -13.59
C ALA A 72 5.96 6.08 -15.11
N THR A 73 4.85 6.27 -15.81
CA THR A 73 4.79 6.48 -17.27
C THR A 73 3.44 7.07 -17.66
N PRO A 74 3.39 8.07 -18.56
CA PRO A 74 2.13 8.65 -19.01
C PRO A 74 1.16 7.60 -19.56
N GLY A 75 -0.10 7.67 -19.12
CA GLY A 75 -1.16 6.75 -19.55
C GLY A 75 -1.10 5.36 -18.93
N ALA A 76 -0.17 5.11 -18.01
CA ALA A 76 -0.05 3.81 -17.36
C ALA A 76 -1.20 3.54 -16.39
N ARG A 77 -1.47 2.25 -16.17
CA ARG A 77 -2.52 1.76 -15.26
C ARG A 77 -1.91 0.81 -14.25
N ALA A 78 -2.40 0.89 -13.02
CA ALA A 78 -2.05 -0.09 -12.00
C ALA A 78 -2.97 -1.31 -12.11
N HIS A 79 -2.36 -2.49 -12.06
CA HIS A 79 -3.02 -3.78 -12.05
C HIS A 79 -2.66 -4.50 -10.75
N ILE A 80 -3.68 -5.10 -10.14
CA ILE A 80 -3.54 -5.86 -8.91
C ILE A 80 -4.00 -7.29 -9.17
N TYR A 81 -3.13 -8.24 -8.85
CA TYR A 81 -3.44 -9.65 -8.74
C TYR A 81 -3.32 -10.07 -7.28
N ALA A 82 -4.34 -10.72 -6.75
CA ALA A 82 -4.33 -11.26 -5.40
C ALA A 82 -4.98 -12.64 -5.38
N ASP A 83 -4.24 -13.63 -4.91
CA ASP A 83 -4.72 -14.99 -4.67
C ASP A 83 -4.60 -15.28 -3.16
N PRO A 84 -5.70 -15.18 -2.39
CA PRO A 84 -5.66 -15.41 -0.95
C PRO A 84 -5.43 -16.88 -0.60
N ILE A 85 -5.71 -17.82 -1.49
CA ILE A 85 -5.51 -19.26 -1.27
C ILE A 85 -4.02 -19.59 -1.37
N LYS A 86 -3.33 -19.02 -2.37
CA LYS A 86 -1.87 -19.19 -2.55
C LYS A 86 -1.04 -18.19 -1.74
N GLN A 87 -1.69 -17.20 -1.12
CA GLN A 87 -1.05 -16.07 -0.45
C GLN A 87 -0.07 -15.32 -1.38
N GLN A 88 -0.50 -15.12 -2.64
CA GLN A 88 0.28 -14.42 -3.64
C GLN A 88 -0.35 -13.07 -3.95
N PHE A 89 0.50 -12.06 -4.07
CA PHE A 89 0.10 -10.71 -4.43
C PHE A 89 1.10 -10.13 -5.42
N LEU A 90 0.58 -9.48 -6.46
CA LEU A 90 1.37 -8.73 -7.41
C LEU A 90 0.63 -7.44 -7.72
N CYS A 91 1.31 -6.32 -7.53
CA CYS A 91 0.89 -5.04 -8.07
C CYS A 91 1.93 -4.61 -9.11
N TYR A 92 1.48 -4.27 -10.31
CA TYR A 92 2.35 -3.81 -11.38
C TYR A 92 1.69 -2.69 -12.17
N ILE A 93 2.52 -1.93 -12.87
CA ILE A 93 2.09 -0.85 -13.74
C ILE A 93 2.22 -1.32 -15.19
N GLU A 94 1.17 -1.16 -15.98
CA GLU A 94 1.13 -1.49 -17.40
C GLU A 94 0.92 -0.20 -18.20
N SER A 95 1.81 0.07 -19.15
CA SER A 95 1.65 1.15 -20.14
C SER A 95 0.73 0.69 -21.27
N VAL A 96 -0.24 1.53 -21.65
CA VAL A 96 -1.15 1.30 -22.79
C VAL A 96 -0.41 1.49 -24.12
#